data_AF-A0A1A6FT32-F1
#
_entry.id   AF-A0A1A6FT32-F1
#
_cell.length_a   1.000
_cell.length_b   1.000
_cell.length_c   1.000
_cell.angle_alpha   90.00
_cell.angle_beta   90.00
_cell.angle_gamma   90.00
#
_symmetry.space_group_name_H-M   'P 1'
#
loop_
_entity.id
_entity.type
_entity.pdbx_description
1 polymer ?
#
loop_
_entity_poly.entity_id
_entity_poly.type
_entity_poly.pdbx_seq_one_letter_code
_entity_poly.pdbx_strand_id
1 'polypeptide(L)'
;LWCIFHRPELVQFSLEQSLKKLQLDYVDLYLIHFPTSLKNYFPTDEKGKFIFDTVDLRATWEDAGLTKSIGVSKFNRRQLEMILNKPGLKHKPRCNQVECCPYLNQGKLPDFCKSKDIVLVAHSALGSHREKN
;
A
#
# COMPACT_ATOMS: atom_id res chain seq x y z
N LEU A 1 4.97 -3.33 -2.09
CA LEU A 1 5.92 -2.79 -1.11
C LEU A 1 5.52 -3.18 0.30
N TRP A 2 6.36 -3.96 0.99
CA TRP A 2 6.13 -4.39 2.37
C TRP A 2 6.59 -3.33 3.38
N CYS A 3 6.06 -3.37 4.60
CA CYS A 3 6.18 -2.32 5.63
C CYS A 3 7.61 -1.94 6.02
N ILE A 4 8.58 -2.83 5.84
CA ILE A 4 9.99 -2.60 6.21
C ILE A 4 10.79 -1.90 5.11
N PHE A 5 10.20 -1.75 3.92
CA PHE A 5 10.85 -1.17 2.74
C PHE A 5 10.25 0.18 2.37
N HIS A 6 9.62 0.90 3.30
CA HIS A 6 9.01 2.20 3.01
C HIS A 6 10.02 3.34 2.88
N ARG A 7 11.26 3.17 3.35
CA ARG A 7 12.32 4.17 3.18
C ARG A 7 12.65 4.32 1.69
N PRO A 8 12.69 5.54 1.13
CA PRO A 8 12.85 5.77 -0.32
C PRO A 8 13.98 4.95 -0.97
N GLU A 9 15.11 4.83 -0.28
CA GLU A 9 16.29 4.09 -0.74
C GLU A 9 16.11 2.56 -0.81
N LEU A 10 15.14 1.99 -0.09
CA LEU A 10 14.89 0.53 -0.05
C LEU A 10 13.80 0.07 -1.02
N VAL A 11 13.08 1.04 -1.59
CA VAL A 11 11.86 0.85 -2.33
C VAL A 11 12.13 0.17 -3.67
N GLN A 12 13.10 0.68 -4.42
CA GLN A 12 13.56 0.10 -5.68
C GLN A 12 14.08 -1.33 -5.47
N PHE A 13 14.95 -1.52 -4.46
CA PHE A 13 15.45 -2.84 -4.09
C PHE A 13 14.31 -3.84 -3.85
N SER A 14 13.29 -3.47 -3.07
CA SER A 14 12.14 -4.35 -2.80
C SER A 14 11.36 -4.73 -4.07
N LEU A 15 11.21 -3.79 -5.01
CA LEU A 15 10.57 -4.06 -6.29
C LEU A 15 11.43 -4.98 -7.18
N GLU A 16 12.72 -4.71 -7.32
CA GLU A 16 13.66 -5.55 -8.07
C GLU A 16 13.69 -7.00 -7.55
N GLN A 17 13.68 -7.18 -6.22
CA GLN A 17 13.58 -8.53 -5.63
C GLN A 17 12.27 -9.22 -6.01
N SER A 18 11.16 -8.49 -6.10
CA SER A 18 9.87 -9.04 -6.51
C SER A 18 9.88 -9.40 -8.00
N LEU A 19 10.41 -8.52 -8.85
CA LEU A 19 10.57 -8.75 -10.29
C LEU A 19 11.44 -9.98 -10.58
N LYS A 20 12.57 -10.11 -9.89
CA LYS A 20 13.44 -11.29 -10.01
C LYS A 20 12.71 -12.60 -9.67
N LYS A 21 11.88 -12.60 -8.61
CA LYS A 21 11.09 -13.77 -8.21
C LYS A 21 9.98 -14.09 -9.21
N LEU A 22 9.34 -13.06 -9.76
CA LEU A 22 8.29 -13.19 -10.76
C LEU A 22 8.84 -13.48 -12.16
N GLN A 23 10.15 -13.32 -12.39
CA GLN A 23 10.80 -13.40 -13.69
C GLN A 23 10.18 -12.42 -14.70
N LEU A 24 9.96 -11.19 -14.25
CA LEU A 24 9.39 -10.10 -15.05
C LEU A 24 10.34 -8.92 -15.09
N ASP A 25 10.34 -8.18 -16.20
CA ASP A 25 11.09 -6.92 -16.32
C ASP A 25 10.37 -5.74 -15.66
N TYR A 26 9.03 -5.83 -15.55
CA TYR A 26 8.18 -4.83 -14.91
C TYR A 26 6.91 -5.46 -14.34
N VAL A 27 6.19 -4.72 -13.49
CA VAL A 27 4.81 -5.05 -13.09
C VAL A 27 3.85 -3.94 -13.52
N ASP A 28 2.64 -4.29 -13.95
CA ASP A 28 1.63 -3.29 -14.33
C ASP A 28 1.22 -2.41 -13.14
N LEU A 29 1.17 -2.98 -11.93
CA LEU A 29 0.75 -2.29 -10.72
C LEU A 29 1.58 -2.73 -9.51
N TYR A 30 2.17 -1.76 -8.81
CA TYR A 30 2.83 -2.00 -7.53
C TYR A 30 2.17 -1.20 -6.40
N LEU A 31 1.88 -1.87 -5.28
CA LEU A 31 1.11 -1.30 -4.17
C LEU A 31 1.96 -1.07 -2.92
N ILE A 32 1.78 0.06 -2.24
CA ILE A 32 2.13 0.16 -0.82
C ILE A 32 1.16 -0.74 -0.05
N HIS A 33 1.64 -1.83 0.57
CA HIS A 33 0.78 -2.91 1.07
C HIS A 33 0.01 -2.49 2.34
N PHE A 34 0.62 -1.70 3.22
CA PHE A 34 -0.03 -1.12 4.40
C PHE A 34 0.42 0.34 4.58
N PRO A 35 -0.41 1.23 5.14
CA PRO A 35 -0.03 2.60 5.43
C PRO A 35 0.77 2.71 6.75
N THR A 36 1.74 1.83 6.96
CA THR A 36 2.48 1.74 8.22
C THR A 36 3.89 1.21 7.99
N SER A 37 4.89 1.96 8.45
CA SER A 37 6.30 1.55 8.35
C SER A 37 6.75 0.79 9.60
N LEU A 38 7.58 -0.24 9.41
CA LEU A 38 8.14 -1.06 10.49
C LEU A 38 9.67 -1.09 10.39
N LYS A 39 10.36 -1.14 11.52
CA LYS A 39 11.84 -1.20 11.54
C LYS A 39 12.41 -2.55 11.11
N ASN A 40 11.65 -3.63 11.30
CA ASN A 40 12.04 -5.00 10.95
C ASN A 40 10.76 -5.83 10.67
N TYR A 41 10.90 -7.14 10.46
CA TYR A 41 9.76 -8.06 10.39
C TYR A 41 9.09 -8.15 11.77
N PHE A 42 7.87 -7.63 11.88
CA PHE A 42 7.03 -7.69 13.10
C PHE A 42 7.77 -7.33 14.41
N PRO A 43 8.47 -6.19 14.49
CA PRO A 43 9.27 -5.83 15.65
C PRO A 43 8.34 -5.51 16.81
N THR A 44 8.60 -6.07 17.97
CA THR A 44 7.85 -5.79 19.19
C THR A 44 8.77 -5.26 20.29
N ASP A 45 8.25 -4.38 21.13
CA ASP A 45 8.90 -4.01 22.39
C ASP A 45 8.78 -5.14 23.43
N GLU A 46 9.34 -4.92 24.62
CA GLU A 46 9.30 -5.87 25.75
C GLU A 46 7.87 -6.21 26.19
N LYS A 47 6.87 -5.41 25.80
CA LYS A 47 5.45 -5.61 26.12
C LYS A 47 4.66 -6.22 24.95
N GLY A 48 5.34 -6.65 23.89
CA GLY A 48 4.72 -7.24 22.71
C GLY A 48 4.06 -6.21 21.77
N LYS A 49 4.30 -4.90 21.96
CA LYS A 49 3.71 -3.86 21.11
C LYS A 49 4.57 -3.62 19.89
N PHE A 50 3.93 -3.50 18.72
CA PHE A 50 4.64 -3.22 17.47
C PHE A 50 5.46 -1.92 17.52
N ILE A 51 6.71 -2.01 17.06
CA ILE A 51 7.63 -0.89 16.91
C ILE A 51 7.54 -0.35 15.47
N PHE A 52 6.96 0.84 15.34
CA PHE A 52 6.86 1.52 14.06
C PHE A 52 8.15 2.25 13.68
N ASP A 53 8.37 2.40 12.38
CA ASP A 53 9.39 3.28 11.84
C ASP A 53 8.77 4.65 11.49
N THR A 54 9.56 5.71 11.58
CA THR A 54 9.12 7.10 11.37
C THR A 54 9.34 7.53 9.93
N VAL A 55 8.78 6.79 8.98
CA VAL A 55 8.90 7.08 7.55
C VAL A 55 7.70 7.87 7.07
N ASP A 56 7.95 8.98 6.38
CA ASP A 56 6.90 9.71 5.67
C ASP A 56 6.50 8.95 4.39
N LEU A 57 5.31 8.38 4.38
CA LEU A 57 4.78 7.64 3.23
C LEU A 57 4.64 8.50 1.97
N ARG A 58 4.59 9.83 2.10
CA ARG A 58 4.62 10.73 0.94
C ARG A 58 5.96 10.67 0.22
N ALA A 59 7.05 10.38 0.91
CA ALA A 59 8.39 10.25 0.34
C ALA A 59 8.67 8.83 -0.19
N THR A 60 7.89 7.82 0.22
CA THR A 60 8.16 6.40 -0.06
C THR A 60 8.24 6.05 -1.54
N TRP A 61 7.63 6.79 -2.46
CA TRP A 61 7.71 6.40 -3.88
C TRP A 61 7.87 7.59 -4.82
N GLU A 62 8.99 7.61 -5.52
CA GLU A 62 9.21 8.37 -6.75
C GLU A 62 9.54 7.37 -7.88
N ASP A 63 9.03 7.66 -9.08
CA ASP A 63 9.01 6.77 -10.24
C ASP A 63 10.39 6.24 -10.64
N ALA A 64 10.59 4.92 -10.49
CA ALA A 64 11.81 4.20 -10.83
C ALA A 64 11.72 3.48 -12.20
N GLY A 65 10.65 3.68 -12.99
CA GLY A 65 10.49 3.04 -14.32
C GLY A 65 10.23 1.53 -14.32
N LEU A 66 10.23 0.87 -13.16
CA LEU A 66 10.04 -0.58 -13.01
C LEU A 66 8.56 -1.01 -12.85
N THR A 67 7.63 -0.06 -12.87
CA THR A 67 6.19 -0.32 -12.85
C THR A 67 5.42 0.68 -13.69
N LYS A 68 4.35 0.22 -14.37
CA LYS A 68 3.49 1.11 -15.15
C LYS A 68 2.57 1.97 -14.29
N SER A 69 2.25 1.53 -13.07
CA SER A 69 1.32 2.21 -12.19
C SER A 69 1.58 1.91 -10.73
N ILE A 70 1.35 2.91 -9.89
CA ILE A 70 1.44 2.77 -8.44
C ILE A 70 0.06 2.86 -7.81
N GLY A 71 -0.14 2.12 -6.73
CA GLY A 71 -1.34 2.19 -5.93
C GLY A 71 -1.03 2.01 -4.45
N VAL A 72 -2.10 1.95 -3.66
CA VAL A 72 -2.02 1.74 -2.21
C VAL A 72 -2.95 0.63 -1.78
N SER A 73 -2.74 0.09 -0.59
CA SER A 73 -3.59 -0.94 0.00
C SER A 73 -3.80 -0.65 1.48
N LYS A 74 -5.05 -0.83 1.93
CA LYS A 74 -5.51 -0.59 3.32
C LYS A 74 -5.39 0.88 3.77
N PHE A 75 -5.38 1.82 2.84
CA PHE A 75 -5.36 3.24 3.17
C PHE A 75 -6.78 3.71 3.49
N ASN A 76 -6.93 4.43 4.60
CA ASN A 76 -8.15 5.16 4.91
C ASN A 76 -8.18 6.52 4.19
N ARG A 77 -9.32 7.22 4.28
CA ARG A 77 -9.51 8.53 3.65
C ARG A 77 -8.42 9.54 4.01
N ARG A 78 -8.09 9.69 5.30
CA ARG A 78 -7.07 10.66 5.78
C ARG A 78 -5.70 10.38 5.18
N GLN A 79 -5.32 9.11 5.08
CA GLN A 79 -4.05 8.70 4.48
C GLN A 79 -4.04 8.91 2.97
N LEU A 80 -5.16 8.68 2.28
CA LEU A 80 -5.29 9.03 0.86
C LEU A 80 -5.18 10.53 0.64
N GLU A 81 -5.88 11.35 1.43
CA GLU A 81 -5.79 12.82 1.37
C GLU A 81 -4.37 13.31 1.61
N MET A 82 -3.65 12.71 2.58
CA MET A 82 -2.24 13.01 2.84
C MET A 82 -1.34 12.78 1.62
N ILE A 83 -1.54 11.67 0.88
CA ILE A 83 -0.76 11.39 -0.35
C ILE A 83 -1.18 12.32 -1.48
N LEU A 84 -2.49 12.52 -1.67
CA LEU A 84 -3.04 13.37 -2.73
C LEU A 84 -2.63 14.85 -2.58
N ASN A 85 -2.41 15.31 -1.35
CA ASN A 85 -2.00 16.66 -1.03
C ASN A 85 -0.46 16.82 -0.93
N LYS A 86 0.34 15.80 -1.30
CA LYS A 86 1.80 15.92 -1.33
C LYS A 86 2.22 17.03 -2.32
N PRO A 87 3.00 18.04 -1.90
CA PRO A 87 3.57 19.01 -2.82
C PRO A 87 4.43 18.32 -3.90
N GLY A 88 4.22 18.68 -5.17
CA GLY A 88 4.93 18.06 -6.30
C GLY A 88 4.59 16.59 -6.51
N LEU A 89 3.37 16.15 -6.18
CA LEU A 89 2.92 14.77 -6.46
C LEU A 89 3.01 14.47 -7.96
N LYS A 90 3.97 13.61 -8.35
CA LYS A 90 4.18 13.21 -9.74
C LYS A 90 3.14 12.20 -10.22
N HIS A 91 2.82 11.20 -9.40
CA HIS A 91 1.90 10.12 -9.73
C HIS A 91 0.86 9.92 -8.64
N LYS A 92 -0.41 10.07 -9.01
CA LYS A 92 -1.55 9.76 -8.16
C LYS A 92 -1.71 8.25 -8.01
N PRO A 93 -2.09 7.72 -6.82
CA PRO A 93 -2.44 6.31 -6.68
C PRO A 93 -3.52 5.92 -7.67
N ARG A 94 -3.32 4.86 -8.46
CA ARG A 94 -4.32 4.36 -9.42
C ARG A 94 -5.44 3.61 -8.74
N CYS A 95 -5.13 2.95 -7.63
CA CYS A 95 -6.12 2.21 -6.85
C CYS A 95 -5.83 2.26 -5.36
N ASN A 96 -6.86 1.91 -4.59
CA ASN A 96 -6.76 1.56 -3.18
C ASN A 96 -7.36 0.16 -2.99
N GLN A 97 -6.52 -0.83 -2.72
CA GLN A 97 -6.98 -2.19 -2.45
C GLN A 97 -7.36 -2.32 -0.96
N VAL A 98 -8.60 -2.67 -0.66
CA VAL A 98 -9.09 -2.74 0.73
C VAL A 98 -9.99 -3.94 0.94
N GLU A 99 -10.14 -4.36 2.19
CA GLU A 99 -11.12 -5.39 2.54
C GLU A 99 -12.50 -4.86 2.21
N CYS A 100 -13.21 -5.56 1.33
CA CYS A 100 -14.55 -5.15 0.94
C CYS A 100 -15.38 -6.39 0.63
N CYS A 101 -16.44 -6.61 1.41
CA CYS A 101 -17.34 -7.76 1.29
C CYS A 101 -18.77 -7.34 1.71
N PRO A 102 -19.81 -8.18 1.56
CA PRO A 102 -21.17 -7.83 1.98
C PRO A 102 -21.29 -7.39 3.44
N TYR A 103 -20.44 -7.92 4.35
CA TYR A 103 -20.41 -7.52 5.76
C TYR A 103 -19.56 -6.26 6.04
N LEU A 104 -18.67 -5.89 5.12
CA LEU A 104 -17.80 -4.72 5.21
C LEU A 104 -17.73 -4.03 3.85
N ASN A 105 -18.81 -3.34 3.45
CA ASN A 105 -18.94 -2.74 2.12
C ASN A 105 -18.14 -1.43 1.92
N GLN A 106 -17.37 -1.01 2.94
CA GLN A 106 -16.57 0.21 2.96
C GLN A 106 -17.35 1.54 2.85
N GLY A 107 -18.69 1.53 2.91
CA GLY A 107 -19.59 2.68 3.04
C GLY A 107 -19.19 3.94 2.26
N LYS A 108 -18.39 4.81 2.90
CA LYS A 108 -17.97 6.12 2.39
C LYS A 108 -16.68 6.12 1.57
N LEU A 109 -15.84 5.10 1.71
CA LEU A 109 -14.53 5.04 1.07
C LEU A 109 -14.60 4.84 -0.47
N PRO A 110 -15.53 4.02 -1.02
CA PRO A 110 -15.70 3.90 -2.47
C PRO A 110 -16.05 5.23 -3.12
N ASP A 111 -16.97 6.00 -2.55
CA ASP A 111 -17.37 7.32 -3.07
C ASP A 111 -16.21 8.31 -3.04
N PHE A 112 -15.44 8.31 -1.95
CA PHE A 112 -14.24 9.13 -1.87
C PHE A 112 -13.23 8.74 -2.95
N CYS A 113 -12.91 7.45 -3.10
CA CYS A 113 -11.97 6.97 -4.12
C CYS A 113 -12.46 7.35 -5.53
N LYS A 114 -13.75 7.16 -5.83
CA LYS A 114 -14.38 7.55 -7.10
C LYS A 114 -14.29 9.05 -7.36
N SER A 115 -14.56 9.90 -6.37
CA SER A 115 -14.44 11.37 -6.49
C SER A 115 -13.01 11.85 -6.76
N LYS A 116 -12.04 10.96 -6.52
CA LYS A 116 -10.62 11.18 -6.74
C LYS A 116 -10.10 10.25 -7.82
N ASP A 117 -10.88 9.72 -8.76
CA ASP A 117 -10.38 8.84 -9.84
C ASP A 117 -9.43 7.71 -9.36
N ILE A 118 -9.66 7.19 -8.16
CA ILE A 118 -8.94 6.07 -7.57
C ILE A 118 -9.87 4.87 -7.66
N VAL A 119 -9.42 3.79 -8.30
CA VAL A 119 -10.18 2.54 -8.34
C VAL A 119 -10.12 1.87 -6.96
N LEU A 120 -11.27 1.52 -6.37
CA LEU A 120 -11.28 0.68 -5.18
C LEU A 120 -11.22 -0.79 -5.62
N VAL A 121 -10.25 -1.54 -5.12
CA VAL A 121 -10.10 -2.97 -5.42
C VAL A 121 -10.43 -3.77 -4.16
N ALA A 122 -11.43 -4.63 -4.24
CA ALA A 122 -11.84 -5.46 -3.11
C ALA A 122 -10.87 -6.64 -2.92
N HIS A 123 -10.26 -6.75 -1.74
CA HIS A 123 -9.68 -8.01 -1.27
C HIS A 123 -10.62 -8.68 -0.26
N SER A 124 -10.47 -9.99 -0.07
CA SER A 124 -11.35 -10.79 0.79
C SER A 124 -12.85 -10.67 0.43
N ALA A 125 -13.17 -10.49 -0.85
CA ALA A 125 -14.54 -10.25 -1.32
C ALA A 125 -15.55 -11.35 -0.92
N LEU A 126 -15.06 -12.57 -0.72
CA LEU A 126 -15.84 -13.74 -0.28
C LEU A 126 -15.69 -14.07 1.21
N GLY A 127 -15.19 -13.12 2.03
CA GLY A 127 -15.03 -13.31 3.48
C GLY A 127 -13.76 -14.07 3.90
N SER A 128 -12.70 -14.05 3.07
CA SER A 128 -11.42 -14.76 3.25
C SER A 128 -11.53 -16.29 3.27
N HIS A 129 -10.39 -17.00 3.37
CA HIS A 129 -10.31 -18.45 3.32
C HIS A 129 -10.72 -19.15 4.64
N ARG A 130 -11.06 -18.40 5.69
CA ARG A 130 -11.54 -18.89 7.00
C ARG A 130 -10.69 -20.05 7.56
N GLU A 131 -9.37 -19.88 7.61
CA GLU A 131 -8.49 -20.86 8.27
C GLU A 131 -8.92 -21.03 9.74
N LYS A 132 -9.21 -22.28 10.12
CA LYS A 132 -9.36 -22.66 11.52
C LYS A 132 -7.93 -22.86 12.05
N ASN A 133 -7.36 -21.81 12.64
CA ASN A 133 -6.13 -21.93 13.43
C ASN A 133 -6.23 -23.07 14.44
#